data_AF-L7JYL8-F1
#
_entry.id   AF-L7JYL8-F1
#
_cell.length_a   1.000
_cell.length_b   1.000
_cell.length_c   1.000
_cell.angle_alpha   90.00
_cell.angle_beta   90.00
_cell.angle_gamma   90.00
#
_symmetry.space_group_name_H-M   'P 1'
#
loop_
_entity.id
_entity.type
_entity.pdbx_description
1 polymer ?
#
loop_
_entity_poly.entity_id
_entity_poly.type
_entity_poly.pdbx_seq_one_letter_code
_entity_poly.pdbx_strand_id
1 'polypeptide(L)'
;MLDRFSILYHRIQCRICALRFTDTDQGKTQYGMHIEEHNRRKRAEQHKDTISRTYFPNEDNWLSKKIELPVARQEEHKLFVSKKLVVCNLCNEKMDVEWDDDNDSWMVKDAVKLGDGNGYVHRECAF
;
A
#
# COMPACT_ATOMS: atom_id res chain seq x y z
N MET A 1 15.77 -46.83 15.07
CA MET A 1 14.74 -45.77 14.99
C MET A 1 15.44 -44.51 14.51
N LEU A 2 15.26 -44.13 13.24
CA LEU A 2 15.80 -42.85 12.76
C LEU A 2 14.96 -41.74 13.39
N ASP A 3 15.63 -40.90 14.16
CA ASP A 3 15.04 -39.76 14.85
C ASP A 3 14.26 -38.89 13.85
N ARG A 4 12.97 -38.69 14.11
CA ARG A 4 12.02 -38.00 13.20
C ARG A 4 12.49 -36.56 12.90
N PHE A 5 13.31 -35.98 13.77
CA PHE A 5 13.84 -34.63 13.63
C PHE A 5 15.16 -34.54 12.85
N SER A 6 15.80 -35.69 12.54
CA SER A 6 17.07 -35.72 11.77
C SER A 6 16.95 -35.05 10.39
N ILE A 7 15.75 -35.09 9.79
CA ILE A 7 15.46 -34.49 8.49
C ILE A 7 15.59 -32.95 8.51
N LEU A 8 15.27 -32.32 9.65
CA LEU A 8 15.23 -30.86 9.77
C LEU A 8 16.62 -30.22 9.93
N TYR A 9 17.61 -30.97 10.44
CA TYR A 9 18.94 -30.44 10.81
C TYR A 9 20.09 -30.93 9.92
N HIS A 10 19.77 -31.39 8.71
CA HIS A 10 20.79 -31.78 7.74
C HIS A 10 21.75 -30.62 7.40
N ARG A 11 23.06 -30.93 7.42
CA ARG A 11 24.14 -29.94 7.25
C ARG A 11 24.19 -29.33 5.85
N ILE A 12 23.86 -30.09 4.82
CA ILE A 12 23.94 -29.63 3.43
C ILE A 12 22.62 -28.95 3.08
N GLN A 13 22.68 -27.66 2.77
CA GLN A 13 21.51 -26.85 2.42
C GLN A 13 21.79 -26.06 1.14
N CYS A 14 20.90 -26.17 0.15
CA CYS A 14 20.96 -25.37 -1.07
C CYS A 14 20.67 -23.90 -0.76
N ARG A 15 21.52 -22.99 -1.24
CA ARG A 15 21.34 -21.54 -1.05
C ARG A 15 20.28 -20.91 -1.96
N ILE A 16 19.84 -21.62 -3.00
CA ILE A 16 18.89 -21.10 -3.99
C ILE A 16 17.44 -21.41 -3.60
N CYS A 17 17.18 -22.62 -3.08
CA CYS A 17 15.83 -23.07 -2.73
C CYS A 17 15.67 -23.54 -1.27
N ALA A 18 16.73 -23.45 -0.45
CA ALA A 18 16.74 -23.85 0.95
C ALA A 18 16.48 -25.35 1.23
N LEU A 19 16.39 -26.20 0.20
CA LEU A 19 16.26 -27.65 0.37
C LEU A 19 17.51 -28.24 1.07
N ARG A 20 17.29 -29.19 2.00
CA ARG A 20 18.35 -29.83 2.78
C ARG A 20 18.59 -31.26 2.34
N PHE A 21 19.85 -31.71 2.40
CA PHE A 21 20.31 -33.03 1.93
C PHE A 21 21.10 -33.76 3.01
N THR A 22 21.05 -35.09 2.98
CA THR A 22 21.78 -35.94 3.92
C THR A 22 23.29 -35.83 3.72
N ASP A 23 24.08 -35.99 4.80
CA ASP A 23 25.56 -35.97 4.73
C ASP A 23 26.14 -37.32 4.25
N THR A 24 25.27 -38.29 3.94
CA THR A 24 25.63 -39.56 3.31
C THR A 24 26.15 -39.29 1.89
N ASP A 25 27.02 -40.16 1.38
CA ASP A 25 27.58 -40.06 0.02
C ASP A 25 26.49 -39.94 -1.07
N GLN A 26 25.40 -40.71 -0.93
CA GLN A 26 24.22 -40.60 -1.80
C GLN A 26 23.54 -39.22 -1.74
N GLY A 27 23.49 -38.59 -0.55
CA GLY A 27 22.92 -37.27 -0.36
C GLY A 27 23.76 -36.16 -1.00
N LYS A 28 25.09 -36.32 -1.01
CA LYS A 28 26.02 -35.42 -1.73
C LYS A 28 25.83 -35.51 -3.24
N THR A 29 25.63 -36.70 -3.79
CA THR A 29 25.31 -36.89 -5.21
C THR A 29 23.97 -36.25 -5.59
N GLN A 30 22.94 -36.43 -4.76
CA GLN A 30 21.64 -35.78 -4.96
C GLN A 30 21.74 -34.25 -4.89
N TYR A 31 22.56 -33.72 -3.96
CA TYR A 31 22.85 -32.30 -3.89
C TYR A 31 23.56 -31.79 -5.16
N GLY A 32 24.52 -32.55 -5.69
CA GLY A 32 25.21 -32.23 -6.95
C GLY A 32 24.23 -32.13 -8.12
N MET A 33 23.41 -33.16 -8.35
CA MET A 33 22.37 -33.16 -9.38
C MET A 33 21.37 -32.00 -9.21
N HIS A 34 21.02 -31.68 -7.97
CA HIS A 34 20.13 -30.57 -7.66
C HIS A 34 20.72 -29.18 -8.03
N ILE A 35 22.02 -28.98 -7.80
CA ILE A 35 22.69 -27.73 -8.18
C ILE A 35 22.80 -27.62 -9.71
N GLU A 36 23.07 -28.72 -10.40
CA GLU A 36 23.08 -28.76 -11.87
C GLU A 36 21.72 -28.40 -12.47
N GLU A 37 20.62 -28.87 -11.87
CA GLU A 37 19.25 -28.49 -12.25
C GLU A 37 19.03 -26.97 -12.14
N HIS A 38 19.43 -26.39 -11.01
CA HIS A 38 19.35 -24.93 -10.83
C HIS A 38 20.16 -24.16 -11.88
N ASN A 39 21.37 -24.62 -12.20
CA ASN A 39 22.20 -24.00 -13.23
C ASN A 39 21.59 -24.16 -14.63
N ARG A 40 20.99 -25.32 -14.92
CA ARG A 40 20.26 -25.54 -16.18
C ARG A 40 19.08 -24.60 -16.32
N ARG A 41 18.27 -24.44 -15.27
CA ARG A 41 17.12 -23.54 -15.27
C ARG A 41 17.52 -22.08 -15.44
N LYS A 42 18.58 -21.63 -14.74
CA LYS A 42 19.15 -20.28 -14.92
C LYS A 42 19.58 -20.01 -16.37
N ARG A 43 20.21 -20.98 -17.05
CA ARG A 43 20.59 -20.85 -18.47
C ARG A 43 19.37 -20.72 -19.39
N ALA A 44 18.30 -21.47 -19.12
CA ALA A 44 17.07 -21.38 -19.90
C ALA A 44 16.31 -20.06 -19.70
N GLU A 45 16.40 -19.47 -18.50
CA GLU A 45 15.70 -18.23 -18.12
C GLU A 45 16.51 -16.96 -18.41
N GLN A 46 17.79 -17.07 -18.79
CA GLN A 46 18.73 -15.96 -18.95
C GLN A 46 18.27 -14.87 -19.94
N HIS A 47 17.46 -15.23 -20.93
CA HIS A 47 16.90 -14.29 -21.91
C HIS A 47 15.59 -13.61 -21.47
N LYS A 48 14.97 -14.05 -20.37
CA LYS A 48 13.68 -13.52 -19.88
C LYS A 48 13.84 -12.34 -18.93
N ASP A 49 15.01 -12.20 -18.29
CA ASP A 49 15.27 -11.13 -17.31
C ASP A 49 15.71 -9.81 -17.94
N THR A 50 16.00 -9.78 -19.24
CA THR A 50 16.39 -8.55 -19.93
C THR A 50 15.17 -7.89 -20.54
N ILE A 51 14.48 -7.08 -19.75
CA ILE A 51 13.48 -6.16 -20.27
C ILE A 51 14.23 -5.11 -21.11
N SER A 52 13.85 -4.96 -22.38
CA SER A 52 14.45 -3.95 -23.28
C SER A 52 14.35 -2.57 -22.64
N ARG A 53 15.38 -1.73 -22.82
CA ARG A 53 15.38 -0.32 -22.38
C ARG A 53 14.17 0.46 -22.91
N THR A 54 13.59 0.03 -24.02
CA THR A 54 12.39 0.61 -24.64
C THR A 54 11.09 0.33 -23.87
N TYR A 55 11.09 -0.57 -22.89
CA TYR A 55 9.94 -0.81 -22.00
C TYR A 55 9.77 0.32 -20.97
N PHE A 56 10.87 0.97 -20.59
CA PHE A 56 10.82 2.09 -19.66
C PHE A 56 10.41 3.37 -20.42
N PRO A 57 9.47 4.16 -19.87
CA PRO A 57 9.12 5.47 -20.42
C PRO A 57 10.38 6.34 -20.54
N ASN A 58 10.59 6.94 -21.71
CA ASN A 58 11.56 8.02 -21.89
C ASN A 58 10.99 9.34 -21.35
N GLU A 59 11.85 10.35 -21.21
CA GLU A 59 11.46 11.70 -20.77
C GLU A 59 10.28 12.24 -21.60
N ASP A 60 10.29 12.01 -22.91
CA ASP A 60 9.20 12.42 -23.79
C ASP A 60 7.87 11.72 -23.45
N ASN A 61 7.86 10.41 -23.23
CA ASN A 61 6.65 9.65 -22.86
C ASN A 61 6.15 10.00 -21.46
N TRP A 62 7.05 10.42 -20.56
CA TRP A 62 6.68 10.95 -19.24
C TRP A 62 5.89 12.26 -19.35
N LEU A 63 6.26 13.12 -20.31
CA LEU A 63 5.63 14.43 -20.53
C LEU A 63 4.42 14.38 -21.48
N SER A 64 4.24 13.28 -22.21
CA SER A 64 3.26 13.17 -23.30
C SER A 64 1.80 13.05 -22.86
N LYS A 65 1.52 12.78 -21.59
CA LYS A 65 0.15 12.58 -21.11
C LYS A 65 -0.22 13.63 -20.09
N LYS A 66 -0.99 14.62 -20.54
CA LYS A 66 -1.80 15.45 -19.66
C LYS A 66 -2.81 14.52 -18.99
N ILE A 67 -2.56 14.16 -17.73
CA ILE A 67 -3.50 13.41 -16.92
C ILE A 67 -4.70 14.34 -16.71
N GLU A 68 -5.77 14.11 -17.46
CA GLU A 68 -7.06 14.73 -17.18
C GLU A 68 -7.63 14.03 -15.94
N LEU A 69 -7.28 14.56 -14.77
CA LEU A 69 -7.98 14.19 -13.55
C LEU A 69 -9.46 14.56 -13.77
N PRO A 70 -10.41 13.64 -13.54
CA PRO A 70 -11.80 14.04 -13.39
C PRO A 70 -11.78 15.10 -12.30
N VAL A 71 -12.27 16.31 -12.61
CA VAL A 71 -12.50 17.33 -11.57
C VAL A 71 -13.47 16.67 -10.62
N ALA A 72 -12.96 16.19 -9.48
CA ALA A 72 -13.79 15.65 -8.43
C ALA A 72 -14.76 16.78 -8.11
N ARG A 73 -16.03 16.57 -8.42
CA ARG A 73 -17.10 17.51 -8.09
C ARG A 73 -17.02 17.68 -6.59
N GLN A 74 -16.45 18.81 -6.15
CA GLN A 74 -16.48 19.22 -4.76
C GLN A 74 -17.96 19.53 -4.52
N GLU A 75 -18.71 18.55 -4.03
CA GLU A 75 -19.96 18.86 -3.39
C GLU A 75 -19.57 19.73 -2.18
N GLU A 76 -19.94 21.00 -2.22
CA GLU A 76 -19.83 21.88 -1.07
C GLU A 76 -20.81 21.35 -0.02
N HIS A 77 -20.33 20.48 0.87
CA HIS A 77 -21.11 19.99 2.01
C HIS A 77 -21.27 21.16 3.01
N LYS A 78 -22.22 22.06 2.72
CA LYS A 78 -22.62 23.14 3.62
C LYS A 78 -23.31 22.53 4.84
N LEU A 79 -22.69 22.66 6.01
CA LEU A 79 -23.28 22.21 7.27
C LEU A 79 -23.97 23.38 7.96
N PHE A 80 -25.30 23.35 7.98
CA PHE A 80 -26.11 24.36 8.66
C PHE A 80 -26.16 24.12 10.17
N VAL A 81 -26.02 25.20 10.95
CA VAL A 81 -26.04 25.17 12.42
C VAL A 81 -26.94 26.28 12.94
N SER A 82 -27.64 26.05 14.06
CA SER A 82 -28.51 27.06 14.67
C SER A 82 -27.78 28.05 15.59
N LYS A 83 -26.49 27.83 15.87
CA LYS A 83 -25.70 28.60 16.85
C LYS A 83 -24.46 29.20 16.20
N LYS A 84 -24.16 30.45 16.57
CA LYS A 84 -22.99 31.20 16.11
C LYS A 84 -21.66 30.69 16.65
N LEU A 85 -21.67 29.99 17.78
CA LEU A 85 -20.46 29.42 18.38
C LEU A 85 -20.50 27.90 18.30
N VAL A 86 -19.68 27.34 17.42
CA VAL A 86 -19.49 25.91 17.25
C VAL A 86 -18.03 25.59 17.54
N VAL A 87 -17.80 24.57 18.35
CA VAL A 87 -16.45 24.12 18.75
C VAL A 87 -16.19 22.74 18.19
N CYS A 88 -14.94 22.47 17.81
CA CYS A 88 -14.50 21.16 17.37
C CYS A 88 -14.39 20.22 18.57
N ASN A 89 -14.98 19.02 18.50
CA ASN A 89 -14.90 18.04 19.58
C ASN A 89 -13.54 17.32 19.73
N LEU A 90 -12.61 17.52 18.80
CA LEU A 90 -11.29 16.88 18.81
C LEU A 90 -10.17 17.83 19.26
N CYS A 91 -10.15 19.06 18.74
CA CYS A 91 -9.15 20.06 19.11
C CYS A 91 -9.66 21.14 20.07
N ASN A 92 -10.97 21.16 20.36
CA ASN A 92 -11.62 22.15 21.22
C ASN A 92 -11.47 23.62 20.76
N GLU A 93 -11.05 23.85 19.52
CA GLU A 93 -10.96 25.17 18.93
C GLU A 93 -12.32 25.63 18.39
N LYS A 94 -12.51 26.94 18.35
CA LYS A 94 -13.69 27.57 17.72
C LYS A 94 -13.61 27.37 16.20
N MET A 95 -14.73 26.99 15.61
CA MET A 95 -14.83 26.83 14.16
C MET A 95 -15.34 28.12 13.51
N ASP A 96 -15.03 28.30 12.23
CA ASP A 96 -15.50 29.46 11.47
C ASP A 96 -16.95 29.26 11.02
N VAL A 97 -17.82 30.19 11.41
CA VAL A 97 -19.26 30.15 11.17
C VAL A 97 -19.65 31.40 10.40
N GLU A 98 -20.10 31.20 9.17
CA GLU A 98 -20.54 32.26 8.27
C GLU A 98 -22.06 32.22 8.12
N TRP A 99 -22.67 33.38 7.84
CA TRP A 99 -24.08 33.47 7.54
C TRP A 99 -24.30 33.33 6.03
N ASP A 100 -25.18 32.41 5.63
CA ASP A 100 -25.57 32.20 4.23
C ASP A 100 -26.89 32.93 3.96
N ASP A 101 -26.82 34.06 3.24
CA ASP A 101 -27.99 34.89 2.94
C ASP A 101 -29.03 34.17 2.06
N ASP A 102 -28.59 33.23 1.22
CA ASP A 102 -29.48 32.48 0.31
C ASP A 102 -30.37 31.46 1.06
N ASN A 103 -29.83 30.85 2.13
CA ASN A 103 -30.52 29.84 2.93
C ASN A 103 -30.99 30.35 4.30
N ASP A 104 -30.80 31.64 4.60
CA ASP A 104 -31.20 32.29 5.87
C ASP A 104 -30.71 31.50 7.10
N SER A 105 -29.48 30.99 7.02
CA SER A 105 -28.95 30.02 7.99
C SER A 105 -27.45 30.19 8.22
N TRP A 106 -26.98 29.93 9.45
CA TRP A 106 -25.54 29.88 9.72
C TRP A 106 -24.95 28.58 9.17
N MET A 107 -23.81 28.68 8.47
CA MET A 107 -23.04 27.56 7.94
C MET A 107 -21.65 27.51 8.57
N VAL A 108 -21.21 26.32 8.98
CA VAL A 108 -19.84 26.11 9.47
C VAL A 108 -18.94 25.68 8.30
N LYS A 109 -17.79 26.34 8.16
CA LYS A 109 -16.78 26.00 7.14
C LYS A 109 -15.90 24.85 7.60
N ASP A 110 -15.51 24.01 6.64
CA ASP A 110 -14.56 22.91 6.84
C ASP A 110 -14.84 22.00 8.04
N ALA A 111 -16.11 21.75 8.35
CA ALA A 111 -16.50 20.83 9.41
C ALA A 111 -17.14 19.55 8.86
N VAL A 112 -17.09 18.49 9.66
CA VAL A 112 -17.75 17.20 9.44
C VAL A 112 -18.63 16.91 10.65
N LYS A 113 -19.86 16.43 10.41
CA LYS A 113 -20.77 15.98 11.47
C LYS A 113 -20.49 14.51 11.78
N LEU A 114 -20.26 14.19 13.06
CA LEU A 114 -20.10 12.80 13.50
C LEU A 114 -21.46 12.09 13.48
N GLY A 115 -21.54 10.91 12.85
CA GLY A 115 -22.79 10.18 12.61
C GLY A 115 -23.57 9.81 13.88
N ASP A 116 -22.88 9.67 15.01
CA ASP A 116 -23.45 9.14 16.26
C ASP A 116 -23.68 10.21 17.35
N GLY A 117 -23.50 11.50 17.06
CA GLY A 117 -23.76 12.58 18.02
C GLY A 117 -23.95 13.96 17.41
N ASN A 118 -24.47 14.90 18.20
CA ASN A 118 -24.53 16.35 17.86
C ASN A 118 -23.14 17.02 17.97
N GLY A 119 -22.11 16.34 17.47
CA GLY A 119 -20.73 16.78 17.50
C GLY A 119 -20.25 17.19 16.12
N TYR A 120 -19.56 18.33 16.06
CA TYR A 120 -18.89 18.80 14.86
C TYR A 120 -17.38 18.73 15.09
N VAL A 121 -16.64 18.38 14.04
CA VAL A 121 -15.18 18.34 14.03
C VAL A 121 -14.67 19.04 12.78
N HIS A 122 -13.48 19.63 12.83
CA HIS A 122 -12.84 20.10 11.60
C HIS A 122 -12.57 18.92 10.65
N ARG A 123 -12.60 19.18 9.34
CA ARG A 123 -12.25 18.21 8.31
C ARG A 123 -10.85 17.64 8.55
N GLU A 124 -9.87 18.49 8.85
CA GLU A 124 -8.49 18.08 9.18
C GLU A 124 -8.38 17.29 10.49
N CYS A 125 -9.32 17.45 11.42
CA CYS A 125 -9.31 16.65 12.65
C CYS A 125 -9.94 15.26 12.43
N ALA A 126 -10.76 15.09 11.40
CA ALA A 126 -11.46 13.83 11.12
C ALA A 126 -10.66 12.85 10.25
N PHE A 127 -9.65 13.33 9.51
CA PHE A 127 -8.87 12.56 8.53
C PHE A 127 -7.39 12.51 8.88
#